data_AF-A0A1E7HLS5-F1
#
_entry.id   AF-A0A1E7HLS5-F1
#
_cell.length_a   1.000
_cell.length_b   1.000
_cell.length_c   1.000
_cell.angle_alpha   90.00
_cell.angle_beta   90.00
_cell.angle_gamma   90.00
#
_symmetry.space_group_name_H-M   'P 1'
#
loop_
_entity.id
_entity.type
_entity.pdbx_description
1 polymer ?
#
loop_
_entity_poly.entity_id
_entity_poly.type
_entity_poly.pdbx_seq_one_letter_code
_entity_poly.pdbx_strand_id
1 'polypeptide(L)'
;MNPFKLIDKYYKQGSRARYMLIEHSRLVTQKALEMARRVKHLNPDTEFIRRAAMLHDIGIMFTNAPGIGCFGEADYVCHGHLGADLLKKEGLPGCARVCETHVGVGLSVKDIMSQRIPIPKKDMVPTSLEEQIICFADKFFSKNPATLYERRPFEKIKKEISCYGRKKGEKLEEWARLFGR
;
A
#
# COMPACT_ATOMS: atom_id res chain seq x y z
N MET A 1 0.31 7.29 17.91
CA MET A 1 0.07 5.85 18.15
C MET A 1 1.20 5.02 17.56
N ASN A 2 1.69 4.00 18.28
CA ASN A 2 2.72 3.08 17.77
C ASN A 2 2.06 2.05 16.83
N PRO A 3 2.46 1.95 15.54
CA PRO A 3 1.85 1.02 14.60
C PRO A 3 1.99 -0.45 15.02
N PHE A 4 3.07 -0.83 15.70
CA PHE A 4 3.25 -2.21 16.19
C PHE A 4 2.19 -2.62 17.20
N LYS A 5 1.80 -1.72 18.11
CA LYS A 5 0.73 -2.01 19.08
C LYS A 5 -0.59 -2.31 18.38
N LEU A 6 -0.89 -1.59 17.30
CA LEU A 6 -2.11 -1.82 16.53
C LEU A 6 -2.02 -3.12 15.72
N ILE A 7 -0.87 -3.40 15.10
CA ILE A 7 -0.66 -4.66 14.38
C ILE A 7 -0.81 -5.84 15.35
N ASP A 8 -0.21 -5.78 16.54
CA ASP A 8 -0.27 -6.85 17.55
C ASP A 8 -1.68 -7.07 18.13
N LYS A 9 -2.57 -6.08 18.05
CA LYS A 9 -3.99 -6.23 18.40
C LYS A 9 -4.74 -7.17 17.43
N TYR A 10 -4.32 -7.20 16.16
CA TYR A 10 -5.03 -7.89 15.09
C TYR A 10 -4.30 -9.11 14.54
N TYR A 11 -2.98 -9.14 14.67
CA TYR A 11 -2.11 -10.19 14.15
C TYR A 11 -1.46 -10.95 15.30
N LYS A 12 -1.71 -12.26 15.36
CA LYS A 12 -1.09 -13.14 16.35
C LYS A 12 0.44 -13.08 16.25
N GLN A 13 1.11 -12.88 17.39
CA GLN A 13 2.57 -12.93 17.44
C GLN A 13 3.10 -14.29 16.95
N GLY A 14 4.22 -14.25 16.22
CA GLY A 14 4.81 -15.44 15.59
C GLY A 14 4.06 -15.97 14.35
N SER A 15 2.89 -15.42 14.00
CA SER A 15 2.18 -15.84 12.78
C SER A 15 2.91 -15.38 11.52
N ARG A 16 2.80 -16.19 10.46
CA ARG A 16 3.33 -15.87 9.13
C ARG A 16 2.75 -14.56 8.58
N ALA A 17 1.43 -14.35 8.72
CA ALA A 17 0.78 -13.12 8.28
C ALA A 17 1.38 -11.88 8.94
N ARG A 18 1.61 -11.93 10.26
CA ARG A 18 2.25 -10.83 10.99
C ARG A 18 3.66 -10.54 10.48
N TYR A 19 4.46 -11.59 10.31
CA TYR A 19 5.82 -11.47 9.81
C TYR A 19 5.84 -10.83 8.41
N MET A 20 5.02 -11.35 7.49
CA MET A 20 4.93 -10.83 6.12
C MET A 20 4.47 -9.37 6.09
N LEU A 21 3.47 -9.00 6.90
CA LEU A 21 3.00 -7.61 7.02
C LEU A 21 4.13 -6.68 7.50
N ILE A 22 4.78 -7.03 8.61
CA ILE A 22 5.78 -6.17 9.24
C ILE A 22 7.00 -5.99 8.34
N GLU A 23 7.53 -7.06 7.78
CA GLU A 23 8.75 -6.99 6.96
C GLU A 23 8.51 -6.23 5.66
N HIS A 24 7.40 -6.52 4.96
CA HIS A 24 7.01 -5.73 3.78
C HIS A 24 6.85 -4.25 4.14
N SER A 25 6.10 -3.95 5.21
CA SER A 25 5.82 -2.57 5.58
C SER A 25 7.07 -1.80 6.04
N ARG A 26 8.07 -2.48 6.63
CA ARG A 26 9.37 -1.89 6.96
C ARG A 26 10.12 -1.46 5.71
N LEU A 27 10.18 -2.34 4.69
CA LEU A 27 10.84 -2.05 3.41
C LEU A 27 10.17 -0.88 2.69
N VAL A 28 8.83 -0.89 2.64
CA VAL A 28 8.04 0.22 2.08
C VAL A 28 8.29 1.51 2.85
N THR A 29 8.28 1.46 4.19
CA THR A 29 8.53 2.63 5.04
C THR A 29 9.90 3.23 4.77
N GLN A 30 10.95 2.41 4.70
CA GLN A 30 12.30 2.89 4.40
C GLN A 30 12.36 3.59 3.04
N LYS A 31 11.80 2.96 2.00
CA LYS A 31 11.78 3.51 0.64
C LYS A 31 10.94 4.80 0.55
N ALA A 32 9.81 4.86 1.25
CA ALA A 32 8.97 6.05 1.33
C ALA A 32 9.71 7.22 2.00
N LEU A 33 10.48 6.96 3.07
CA LEU A 33 11.30 8.00 3.71
C LEU A 33 12.48 8.45 2.84
N GLU A 34 13.09 7.54 2.07
CA GLU A 34 14.10 7.91 1.06
C GLU A 34 13.51 8.86 0.01
N MET A 35 12.31 8.55 -0.50
CA MET A 35 11.58 9.38 -1.46
C MET A 35 11.21 10.74 -0.86
N ALA A 36 10.68 10.76 0.37
CA ALA A 36 10.33 12.00 1.07
C ALA A 36 11.53 12.95 1.22
N ARG A 37 12.73 12.43 1.51
CA ARG A 37 13.96 13.24 1.59
C ARG A 37 14.31 13.92 0.27
N ARG A 38 14.07 13.26 -0.88
CA ARG A 38 14.32 13.84 -2.22
C ARG A 38 13.41 15.04 -2.49
N VAL A 39 12.18 15.00 -1.96
CA VAL A 39 11.20 16.08 -2.09
C VAL A 39 11.04 16.90 -0.81
N LYS A 40 12.09 17.03 0.02
CA LYS A 40 12.04 17.77 1.28
C LYS A 40 11.52 19.21 1.15
N HIS A 41 11.71 19.83 -0.02
CA HIS A 41 11.24 21.18 -0.34
C HIS A 41 9.71 21.28 -0.42
N LEU A 42 9.01 20.14 -0.57
CA LEU A 42 7.54 20.05 -0.50
C LEU A 42 7.03 19.77 0.93
N ASN A 43 7.92 19.73 1.92
CA ASN A 43 7.62 19.54 3.34
C ASN A 43 6.75 18.31 3.67
N PRO A 44 7.14 17.08 3.24
CA PRO A 44 6.36 15.88 3.53
C PRO A 44 6.35 15.56 5.04
N ASP A 45 5.19 15.14 5.56
CA ASP A 45 5.06 14.67 6.94
C ASP A 45 5.69 13.28 7.11
N THR A 46 6.97 13.25 7.45
CA THR A 46 7.73 12.01 7.63
C THR A 46 7.23 11.14 8.79
N GLU A 47 6.63 11.73 9.82
CA GLU A 47 6.06 10.99 10.95
C GLU A 47 4.78 10.27 10.53
N PHE A 48 3.93 10.97 9.78
CA PHE A 48 2.77 10.36 9.14
C PHE A 48 3.16 9.27 8.16
N ILE A 49 4.16 9.51 7.28
CA ILE A 49 4.64 8.50 6.33
C ILE A 49 5.08 7.23 7.07
N ARG A 50 5.89 7.37 8.12
CA ARG A 50 6.37 6.24 8.91
C ARG A 50 5.23 5.44 9.52
N ARG A 51 4.20 6.11 10.05
CA ARG A 51 3.04 5.44 10.65
C ARG A 51 2.13 4.80 9.60
N ALA A 52 1.80 5.53 8.53
CA ALA A 52 0.86 5.09 7.51
C ALA A 52 1.44 3.98 6.63
N ALA A 53 2.71 4.06 6.24
CA ALA A 53 3.40 2.98 5.51
C ALA A 53 3.47 1.69 6.33
N MET A 54 3.64 1.77 7.64
CA MET A 54 3.59 0.59 8.51
C MET A 54 2.22 -0.08 8.59
N LEU A 55 1.14 0.65 8.27
CA LEU A 55 -0.25 0.20 8.43
C LEU A 55 -0.99 0.00 7.10
N HIS A 56 -0.39 0.37 5.96
CA HIS A 56 -1.08 0.43 4.66
C HIS A 56 -1.69 -0.91 4.23
N ASP A 57 -1.10 -2.02 4.65
CA ASP A 57 -1.57 -3.37 4.33
C ASP A 57 -2.23 -4.10 5.51
N ILE A 58 -2.62 -3.40 6.58
CA ILE A 58 -3.20 -4.06 7.76
C ILE A 58 -4.44 -4.91 7.44
N GLY A 59 -5.13 -4.63 6.33
CA GLY A 59 -6.29 -5.40 5.89
C GLY A 59 -6.01 -6.74 5.22
N ILE A 60 -4.75 -7.14 4.97
CA ILE A 60 -4.46 -8.42 4.29
C ILE A 60 -5.02 -9.64 5.03
N MET A 61 -5.14 -9.57 6.37
CA MET A 61 -5.75 -10.62 7.19
C MET A 61 -7.18 -10.98 6.79
N PHE A 62 -7.92 -10.05 6.19
CA PHE A 62 -9.30 -10.28 5.74
C PHE A 62 -9.37 -10.98 4.38
N THR A 63 -8.23 -11.21 3.74
CA THR A 63 -8.16 -11.77 2.39
C THR A 63 -7.69 -13.21 2.37
N ASN A 64 -8.10 -13.95 1.35
CA ASN A 64 -7.63 -15.31 1.09
C ASN A 64 -6.27 -15.27 0.38
N ALA A 65 -5.19 -15.28 1.16
CA ALA A 65 -3.82 -15.32 0.63
C ALA A 65 -2.94 -16.29 1.46
N PRO A 66 -3.12 -17.62 1.29
CA PRO A 66 -2.43 -18.61 2.11
C PRO A 66 -0.90 -18.56 1.99
N GLY A 67 -0.38 -18.13 0.84
CA GLY A 67 1.06 -17.94 0.61
C GLY A 67 1.72 -16.94 1.56
N ILE A 68 0.95 -16.05 2.17
CA ILE A 68 1.40 -15.11 3.21
C ILE A 68 0.77 -15.41 4.58
N GLY A 69 0.09 -16.54 4.72
CA GLY A 69 -0.55 -16.98 5.97
C GLY A 69 -1.86 -16.25 6.30
N CYS A 70 -2.53 -15.65 5.31
CA CYS A 70 -3.86 -15.04 5.48
C CYS A 70 -4.93 -16.00 4.93
N PHE A 71 -5.99 -16.23 5.71
CA PHE A 71 -7.06 -17.19 5.43
C PHE A 71 -8.45 -16.54 5.54
N GLY A 72 -8.55 -15.24 5.23
CA GLY A 72 -9.82 -14.54 5.20
C GLY A 72 -10.66 -14.92 3.97
N GLU A 73 -11.85 -14.35 3.87
CA GLU A 73 -12.83 -14.71 2.84
C GLU A 73 -12.75 -13.82 1.59
N ALA A 74 -12.23 -12.60 1.72
CA ALA A 74 -12.25 -11.62 0.63
C ALA A 74 -11.14 -11.86 -0.40
N ASP A 75 -11.36 -11.38 -1.62
CA ASP A 75 -10.32 -11.32 -2.63
C ASP A 75 -9.16 -10.41 -2.18
N TYR A 76 -7.94 -10.75 -2.59
CA TYR A 76 -6.75 -10.00 -2.18
C TYR A 76 -6.86 -8.50 -2.49
N VAL A 77 -7.50 -8.11 -3.59
CA VAL A 77 -7.68 -6.68 -3.97
C VAL A 77 -8.46 -5.87 -2.91
N CYS A 78 -9.26 -6.52 -2.06
CA CYS A 78 -10.08 -5.86 -1.06
C CYS A 78 -9.31 -5.41 0.19
N HIS A 79 -8.05 -5.85 0.37
CA HIS A 79 -7.28 -5.55 1.59
C HIS A 79 -7.19 -4.05 1.88
N GLY A 80 -7.09 -3.20 0.86
CA GLY A 80 -6.99 -1.75 1.03
C GLY A 80 -8.25 -1.13 1.64
N HIS A 81 -9.44 -1.43 1.09
CA HIS A 81 -10.69 -0.91 1.64
C HIS A 81 -11.01 -1.51 3.01
N LEU A 82 -10.80 -2.81 3.21
CA LEU A 82 -11.08 -3.49 4.47
C LEU A 82 -10.15 -3.00 5.59
N GLY A 83 -8.87 -2.79 5.26
CA GLY A 83 -7.90 -2.17 6.18
C GLY A 83 -8.24 -0.71 6.47
N ALA A 84 -8.75 0.04 5.50
CA ALA A 84 -9.21 1.41 5.73
C ALA A 84 -10.38 1.46 6.71
N ASP A 85 -11.34 0.55 6.60
CA ASP A 85 -12.47 0.49 7.53
C ASP A 85 -12.03 0.10 8.94
N LEU A 86 -11.05 -0.81 9.06
CA LEU A 86 -10.40 -1.12 10.34
C LEU A 86 -9.74 0.12 10.94
N LEU A 87 -8.93 0.84 10.17
CA LEU A 87 -8.19 2.01 10.64
C LEU A 87 -9.13 3.18 11.01
N LYS A 88 -10.27 3.34 10.33
CA LYS A 88 -11.30 4.31 10.72
C LYS A 88 -11.88 3.98 12.11
N LYS A 89 -12.19 2.71 12.37
CA LYS A 89 -12.68 2.25 13.68
C LYS A 89 -11.66 2.48 14.81
N GLU A 90 -10.38 2.45 14.47
CA GLU A 90 -9.26 2.74 15.40
C GLU A 90 -8.92 4.23 15.51
N GLY A 91 -9.72 5.12 14.91
CA GLY A 91 -9.52 6.57 14.99
C GLY A 91 -8.33 7.08 14.16
N LEU A 92 -7.93 6.36 13.11
CA LEU A 92 -6.82 6.73 12.20
C LEU A 92 -7.30 7.02 10.76
N PRO A 93 -8.15 8.02 10.53
CA PRO A 93 -8.70 8.30 9.19
C PRO A 93 -7.63 8.65 8.14
N GLY A 94 -6.54 9.31 8.52
CA GLY A 94 -5.42 9.59 7.61
C GLY A 94 -4.70 8.32 7.14
N CYS A 95 -4.42 7.38 8.06
CA CYS A 95 -3.82 6.09 7.68
C CYS A 95 -4.81 5.24 6.89
N ALA A 96 -6.11 5.34 7.20
CA ALA A 96 -7.16 4.68 6.42
C ALA A 96 -7.17 5.13 4.96
N ARG A 97 -6.97 6.44 4.69
CA ARG A 97 -6.84 6.97 3.32
C ARG A 97 -5.68 6.33 2.56
N VAL A 98 -4.50 6.21 3.17
CA VAL A 98 -3.35 5.53 2.56
C VAL A 98 -3.69 4.07 2.25
N CYS A 99 -4.35 3.38 3.18
CA CYS A 99 -4.76 1.98 3.02
C CYS A 99 -5.80 1.79 1.90
N GLU A 100 -6.78 2.69 1.71
CA GLU A 100 -7.74 2.53 0.60
C GLU A 100 -7.16 2.93 -0.76
N THR A 101 -6.11 3.77 -0.81
CA THR A 101 -5.60 4.36 -2.06
C THR A 101 -4.33 3.71 -2.63
N HIS A 102 -3.64 2.83 -1.88
CA HIS A 102 -2.34 2.30 -2.32
C HIS A 102 -2.42 1.18 -3.36
N VAL A 103 -3.61 0.60 -3.59
CA VAL A 103 -3.80 -0.52 -4.53
C VAL A 103 -3.53 -0.06 -5.95
N GLY A 104 -2.64 -0.77 -6.66
CA GLY A 104 -2.16 -0.34 -7.97
C GLY A 104 -1.44 1.00 -7.89
N VAL A 105 -1.98 2.01 -8.56
CA VAL A 105 -1.56 3.44 -8.42
C VAL A 105 -2.76 4.30 -8.03
N GLY A 106 -3.71 3.69 -7.31
CA GLY A 106 -5.08 4.14 -7.15
C GLY A 106 -6.06 3.42 -8.07
N LEU A 107 -7.30 3.35 -7.61
CA LEU A 107 -8.44 2.79 -8.33
C LEU A 107 -9.51 3.87 -8.49
N SER A 108 -9.77 4.28 -9.73
CA SER A 108 -10.90 5.15 -10.01
C SER A 108 -12.22 4.37 -9.97
N VAL A 109 -13.34 5.05 -9.78
CA VAL A 109 -14.67 4.45 -9.88
C VAL A 109 -14.87 3.76 -11.24
N LYS A 110 -14.28 4.32 -12.31
CA LYS A 110 -14.29 3.72 -13.65
C LYS A 110 -13.51 2.39 -13.68
N ASP A 111 -12.35 2.31 -13.03
CA ASP A 111 -11.57 1.07 -12.93
C ASP A 111 -12.39 0.00 -12.19
N ILE A 112 -12.97 0.37 -11.04
CA ILE A 112 -13.76 -0.52 -10.19
C ILE A 112 -14.95 -1.09 -10.96
N MET A 113 -15.68 -0.24 -11.68
CA MET A 113 -16.85 -0.68 -12.45
C MET A 113 -16.45 -1.51 -13.68
N SER A 114 -15.45 -1.07 -14.46
CA SER A 114 -15.06 -1.75 -15.70
C SER A 114 -14.43 -3.12 -15.45
N GLN A 115 -13.66 -3.26 -14.37
CA GLN A 115 -13.00 -4.51 -13.98
C GLN A 115 -13.83 -5.34 -12.99
N ARG A 116 -15.04 -4.87 -12.62
CA ARG A 116 -15.95 -5.51 -11.64
C ARG A 116 -15.25 -5.83 -10.31
N ILE A 117 -14.40 -4.92 -9.85
CA ILE A 117 -13.66 -5.09 -8.59
C ILE A 117 -14.67 -5.07 -7.43
N PRO A 118 -14.64 -6.05 -6.52
CA PRO A 118 -15.62 -6.19 -5.44
C PRO A 118 -15.35 -5.25 -4.26
N ILE A 119 -15.25 -3.94 -4.53
CA ILE A 119 -15.04 -2.88 -3.54
C ILE A 119 -16.06 -1.74 -3.76
N PRO A 120 -16.26 -0.84 -2.77
CA PRO A 120 -17.18 0.29 -2.91
C PRO A 120 -16.91 1.14 -4.16
N LYS A 121 -17.97 1.52 -4.87
CA LYS A 121 -17.92 2.30 -6.13
C LYS A 121 -17.62 3.78 -5.86
N LYS A 122 -16.38 4.09 -5.48
CA LYS A 122 -15.88 5.45 -5.25
C LYS A 122 -14.43 5.57 -5.72
N ASP A 123 -13.97 6.79 -5.97
CA ASP A 123 -12.56 7.02 -6.27
C ASP A 123 -11.69 6.75 -5.05
N MET A 124 -10.73 5.84 -5.22
CA MET A 124 -9.71 5.47 -4.24
C MET A 124 -8.33 5.72 -4.85
N VAL A 125 -8.08 6.99 -5.18
CA VAL A 125 -6.81 7.46 -5.76
C VAL A 125 -6.02 8.27 -4.72
N PRO A 126 -4.67 8.15 -4.71
CA PRO A 126 -3.83 8.92 -3.80
C PRO A 126 -3.82 10.39 -4.21
N THR A 127 -4.07 11.28 -3.24
CA THR A 127 -4.22 12.72 -3.51
C THR A 127 -3.18 13.56 -2.78
N SER A 128 -2.88 13.26 -1.51
CA SER A 128 -1.80 13.91 -0.77
C SER A 128 -0.42 13.47 -1.25
N LEU A 129 0.60 14.26 -0.91
CA LEU A 129 2.01 13.94 -1.20
C LEU A 129 2.40 12.61 -0.53
N GLU A 130 1.99 12.41 0.72
CA GLU A 130 2.29 11.24 1.53
C GLU A 130 1.59 9.99 0.99
N GLU A 131 0.32 10.09 0.58
CA GLU A 131 -0.40 8.99 -0.10
C GLU A 131 0.36 8.55 -1.37
N GLN A 132 0.80 9.51 -2.19
CA GLN A 132 1.53 9.22 -3.43
C GLN A 132 2.90 8.59 -3.18
N ILE A 133 3.66 9.12 -2.21
CA ILE A 133 4.97 8.56 -1.83
C ILE A 133 4.82 7.11 -1.37
N ILE A 134 3.87 6.82 -0.48
CA ILE A 134 3.69 5.47 0.06
C ILE A 134 3.17 4.52 -1.02
N CYS A 135 2.18 4.95 -1.81
CA CYS A 135 1.66 4.16 -2.92
C CYS A 135 2.76 3.80 -3.92
N PHE A 136 3.63 4.75 -4.27
CA PHE A 136 4.75 4.48 -5.17
C PHE A 136 5.80 3.55 -4.54
N ALA A 137 6.18 3.80 -3.28
CA ALA A 137 7.15 2.99 -2.56
C ALA A 137 6.71 1.51 -2.45
N ASP A 138 5.42 1.25 -2.22
CA ASP A 138 4.86 -0.11 -2.15
C ASP A 138 5.10 -0.91 -3.43
N LYS A 139 5.11 -0.27 -4.60
CA LYS A 139 5.27 -1.01 -5.87
C LYS A 139 6.63 -1.70 -6.01
N PHE A 140 7.64 -1.24 -5.28
CA PHE A 140 9.00 -1.77 -5.33
C PHE A 140 9.19 -3.05 -4.54
N PHE A 141 8.22 -3.47 -3.72
CA PHE A 141 8.32 -4.66 -2.89
C PHE A 141 7.11 -5.56 -3.09
N SER A 142 7.29 -6.85 -2.82
CA SER A 142 6.21 -7.84 -2.94
C SER A 142 6.11 -8.62 -1.65
N LYS A 143 4.90 -9.07 -1.33
CA LYS A 143 4.65 -9.95 -0.19
C LYS A 143 4.86 -11.42 -0.56
N ASN A 144 5.84 -11.72 -1.40
CA ASN A 144 6.20 -13.11 -1.70
C ASN A 144 7.39 -13.50 -0.81
N PRO A 145 7.27 -14.56 0.02
CA PRO A 145 8.37 -15.00 0.89
C PRO A 145 9.70 -15.22 0.16
N ALA A 146 9.68 -15.65 -1.10
CA ALA A 146 10.88 -15.91 -1.89
C ALA A 146 11.58 -14.62 -2.35
N THR A 147 10.84 -13.52 -2.49
CA THR A 147 11.34 -12.24 -3.06
C THR A 147 11.02 -11.05 -2.15
N LEU A 148 10.82 -11.30 -0.85
CA LEU A 148 10.31 -10.31 0.11
C LEU A 148 11.26 -9.11 0.23
N TYR A 149 12.57 -9.40 0.29
CA TYR A 149 13.64 -8.40 0.43
C TYR A 149 14.16 -7.88 -0.91
N GLU A 150 13.65 -8.40 -2.03
CA GLU A 150 14.10 -8.01 -3.36
C GLU A 150 13.35 -6.77 -3.83
N ARG A 151 14.12 -5.73 -4.18
CA ARG A 151 13.56 -4.57 -4.85
C ARG A 151 13.21 -4.93 -6.29
N ARG A 152 11.95 -4.71 -6.66
CA ARG A 152 11.45 -4.92 -8.02
C ARG A 152 12.01 -3.86 -8.98
N PRO A 153 12.49 -4.25 -10.18
CA PRO A 153 12.92 -3.30 -11.20
C PRO A 153 11.76 -2.40 -11.66
N PHE A 154 12.02 -1.09 -11.79
CA PHE A 154 11.00 -0.12 -12.21
C PHE A 154 10.34 -0.48 -13.55
N GLU A 155 11.10 -0.96 -14.52
CA GLU A 155 10.55 -1.34 -15.84
C GLU A 155 9.57 -2.52 -15.75
N LYS A 156 9.81 -3.46 -14.83
CA LYS A 156 8.88 -4.57 -14.56
C LYS A 156 7.59 -4.05 -13.94
N ILE A 157 7.70 -3.18 -12.93
CA ILE A 157 6.56 -2.53 -12.28
C ILE A 157 5.72 -1.76 -13.30
N LYS A 158 6.37 -0.94 -14.14
CA LYS A 158 5.72 -0.14 -15.18
C LYS A 158 4.98 -1.01 -16.18
N LYS A 159 5.62 -2.09 -16.65
CA LYS A 159 4.99 -3.03 -17.60
C LYS A 159 3.70 -3.63 -17.01
N GLU A 160 3.75 -4.13 -15.79
CA GLU A 160 2.60 -4.73 -15.12
C GLU A 160 1.47 -3.72 -14.87
N ILE A 161 1.80 -2.52 -14.37
CA ILE A 161 0.78 -1.49 -14.09
C ILE A 161 0.16 -0.94 -15.38
N SER A 162 0.92 -0.86 -16.47
CA SER A 162 0.41 -0.39 -17.76
C SER A 162 -0.65 -1.33 -18.37
N CYS A 163 -0.65 -2.61 -17.99
CA CYS A 163 -1.72 -3.56 -18.38
C CYS A 163 -3.09 -3.13 -17.86
N TYR A 164 -3.16 -2.34 -16.78
CA TYR A 164 -4.39 -1.82 -16.20
C TYR A 164 -4.79 -0.43 -16.73
N GLY A 165 -4.07 0.07 -17.75
CA GLY A 165 -4.40 1.31 -18.46
C GLY A 165 -3.22 2.26 -18.62
N ARG A 166 -3.13 2.88 -19.80
CA ARG A 166 -2.04 3.81 -20.17
C ARG A 166 -1.78 4.91 -19.13
N LYS A 167 -2.84 5.54 -18.62
CA LYS A 167 -2.75 6.61 -17.61
C LYS A 167 -2.05 6.16 -16.31
N LYS A 168 -2.15 4.86 -15.96
CA LYS A 168 -1.49 4.31 -14.76
C LYS A 168 0.02 4.21 -14.95
N GLY A 169 0.46 3.83 -16.15
CA GLY A 169 1.88 3.86 -16.53
C GLY A 169 2.47 5.27 -16.54
N GLU A 170 1.73 6.23 -17.11
CA GLU A 170 2.12 7.66 -17.13
C GLU A 170 2.26 8.22 -15.70
N LYS A 171 1.35 7.84 -14.78
CA LYS A 171 1.42 8.22 -13.37
C LYS A 171 2.67 7.66 -12.67
N LEU A 172 3.06 6.41 -12.95
CA LEU A 172 4.32 5.87 -12.42
C LEU A 172 5.56 6.62 -12.91
N GLU A 173 5.58 7.06 -14.17
CA GLU A 173 6.69 7.85 -14.69
C GLU A 173 6.77 9.23 -14.05
N GLU A 174 5.62 9.86 -13.83
CA GLU A 174 5.53 11.11 -13.08
C GLU A 174 6.12 10.96 -11.67
N TRP A 175 5.69 9.94 -10.93
CA TRP A 175 6.25 9.64 -9.61
C TRP A 175 7.73 9.27 -9.66
N ALA A 176 8.17 8.53 -10.67
CA ALA A 176 9.59 8.22 -10.84
C ALA A 176 10.44 9.46 -11.11
N ARG A 177 9.91 10.49 -11.79
CA ARG A 177 10.60 11.78 -11.95
C ARG A 177 10.64 12.58 -10.65
N LEU A 178 9.54 12.58 -9.89
CA LEU A 178 9.39 13.39 -8.69
C LEU A 178 10.13 12.79 -7.48
N PHE A 179 9.95 11.49 -7.25
CA PHE A 179 10.45 10.77 -6.08
C PHE A 179 11.72 9.94 -6.37
N GLY A 180 12.06 9.77 -7.65
CA GLY A 180 13.14 8.92 -8.12
C GLY A 180 12.86 7.43 -7.96
N ARG A 181 13.62 6.61 -8.70
CA ARG A 181 13.53 5.15 -8.68
C ARG A 181 14.27 4.56 -7.48
#